data_AF-A0A939YAX5-F1
#
_entry.id   AF-A0A939YAX5-F1
#
_cell.length_a   1.000
_cell.length_b   1.000
_cell.length_c   1.000
_cell.angle_alpha   90.00
_cell.angle_beta   90.00
_cell.angle_gamma   90.00
#
_symmetry.space_group_name_H-M   'P 1'
#
loop_
_entity.id
_entity.type
_entity.pdbx_description
1 polymer ?
#
loop_
_entity_poly.entity_id
_entity_poly.type
_entity_poly.pdbx_seq_one_letter_code
_entity_poly.pdbx_strand_id
1 'polypeptide(L)'
;MKRIHYFFMVLCLMATAAMLSSCEYIEDGEKAMVLSGEWRGDFGMYYDYVDRYGHEYTFDSYDTYITFIPDYDHAHHGRGMQVDYYANGPYEYMYYHFSWSVEGSIIYLWYDENPDLDTRISDYHMTNDYLTGVFPYSGTKFRLYKLTDYYDWTPYVNTYGYYSRNNWSVSRAEGEELSDSTASAGQIVSRGRRTTPLKQ
;
A
#
# COMPACT_ATOMS: atom_id res chain seq x y z
N MET A 1 37.63 -9.81 -42.54
CA MET A 1 36.85 -10.79 -41.75
C MET A 1 36.50 -10.32 -40.33
N LYS A 2 37.40 -9.67 -39.56
CA LYS A 2 37.12 -9.22 -38.18
C LYS A 2 35.87 -8.32 -38.04
N ARG A 3 35.63 -7.38 -38.98
CA ARG A 3 34.47 -6.47 -38.96
C ARG A 3 33.10 -7.15 -39.07
N ILE A 4 33.01 -8.29 -39.77
CA ILE A 4 31.76 -9.07 -39.90
C ILE A 4 31.48 -9.86 -38.60
N HIS A 5 32.53 -10.33 -37.93
CA HIS A 5 32.42 -11.02 -36.64
C HIS A 5 31.96 -10.09 -35.52
N TYR A 6 32.44 -8.84 -35.49
CA TYR A 6 31.95 -7.81 -34.56
C TYR A 6 30.48 -7.47 -34.81
N PHE A 7 30.06 -7.38 -36.07
CA PHE A 7 28.66 -7.08 -36.40
C PHE A 7 27.71 -8.19 -35.96
N PHE A 8 28.07 -9.46 -36.18
CA PHE A 8 27.31 -10.61 -35.69
C PHE A 8 27.30 -10.70 -34.16
N MET A 9 28.42 -10.42 -33.51
CA MET A 9 28.51 -10.46 -32.05
C MET A 9 27.64 -9.37 -31.39
N VAL A 10 27.65 -8.15 -31.92
CA VAL A 10 26.80 -7.05 -31.43
C VAL A 10 25.31 -7.35 -31.69
N LEU A 11 24.96 -7.94 -32.84
CA LEU A 11 23.60 -8.35 -33.14
C LEU A 11 23.10 -9.45 -32.17
N CYS A 12 23.93 -10.45 -31.87
CA CYS A 12 23.60 -11.47 -30.88
C CYS A 12 23.42 -10.90 -29.48
N LEU A 13 24.29 -9.96 -29.06
CA LEU A 13 24.17 -9.28 -27.76
C LEU A 13 22.87 -8.47 -27.64
N MET A 14 22.48 -7.76 -28.71
CA MET A 14 21.20 -7.03 -28.73
C MET A 14 20.00 -7.98 -28.74
N ALA A 15 20.07 -9.09 -29.47
CA ALA A 15 19.01 -10.11 -29.46
C ALA A 15 18.85 -10.76 -28.08
N THR A 16 19.95 -11.06 -27.39
CA THR A 16 19.89 -11.59 -26.02
C THR A 16 19.33 -10.58 -25.03
N ALA A 17 19.68 -9.30 -25.14
CA ALA A 17 19.14 -8.25 -24.29
C ALA A 17 17.62 -8.08 -24.50
N ALA A 18 17.16 -8.08 -25.76
CA ALA A 18 15.74 -8.00 -26.08
C ALA A 18 14.94 -9.22 -25.55
N MET A 19 15.52 -10.43 -25.62
CA MET A 19 14.89 -11.63 -25.09
C MET A 19 14.80 -11.62 -23.56
N LEU A 20 15.85 -11.18 -22.87
CA LEU A 20 15.84 -11.07 -21.40
C LEU A 20 14.77 -10.07 -20.93
N SER A 21 14.70 -8.88 -21.54
CA SER A 21 13.67 -7.88 -21.19
C SER A 21 12.25 -8.36 -21.51
N SER A 22 12.06 -9.17 -22.57
CA SER A 22 10.74 -9.75 -22.86
C SER A 22 10.31 -10.81 -21.85
N CYS A 23 11.26 -11.58 -21.30
CA CYS A 23 10.98 -12.59 -20.30
C CYS A 23 10.63 -11.95 -18.95
N GLU A 24 11.37 -10.92 -18.56
CA GLU A 24 11.09 -10.11 -17.37
C GLU A 24 9.71 -9.43 -17.48
N TYR A 25 9.39 -8.88 -18.66
CA TYR A 25 8.07 -8.29 -18.93
C TYR A 25 6.91 -9.29 -18.79
N ILE A 26 7.08 -10.52 -19.28
CA ILE A 26 6.07 -11.59 -19.14
C ILE A 26 5.93 -12.00 -17.67
N GLU A 27 7.04 -12.19 -16.98
CA GLU A 27 7.08 -12.57 -15.55
C GLU A 27 6.41 -11.50 -14.67
N ASP A 28 6.63 -10.22 -14.96
CA ASP A 28 6.02 -9.10 -14.25
C ASP A 28 4.52 -9.02 -14.52
N GLY A 29 4.09 -9.29 -15.75
CA GLY A 29 2.67 -9.40 -16.10
C GLY A 29 1.96 -10.52 -15.33
N GLU A 30 2.56 -11.70 -15.23
CA GLU A 30 2.00 -12.82 -14.46
C GLU A 30 1.90 -12.48 -12.96
N LYS A 31 2.95 -11.90 -12.37
CA LYS A 31 2.94 -11.44 -10.98
C LYS A 31 1.87 -10.36 -10.76
N ALA A 32 1.77 -9.38 -11.65
CA ALA A 32 0.77 -8.34 -11.55
C ALA A 32 -0.66 -8.89 -11.64
N MET A 33 -0.90 -9.94 -12.41
CA MET A 33 -2.20 -10.61 -12.44
C MET A 33 -2.52 -11.32 -11.13
N VAL A 34 -1.54 -11.98 -10.50
CA VAL A 34 -1.74 -12.55 -9.16
C VAL A 34 -1.95 -11.45 -8.12
N LEU A 35 -1.29 -10.29 -8.26
CA LEU A 35 -1.47 -9.11 -7.38
C LEU A 35 -2.85 -8.48 -7.54
N SER A 36 -3.39 -8.48 -8.75
CA SER A 36 -4.65 -7.82 -9.07
C SER A 36 -5.82 -8.43 -8.28
N GLY A 37 -6.69 -7.56 -7.78
CA GLY A 37 -7.80 -7.94 -6.89
C GLY A 37 -7.75 -7.24 -5.53
N GLU A 38 -8.58 -7.74 -4.62
CA GLU A 38 -8.76 -7.18 -3.27
C GLU A 38 -8.08 -8.04 -2.21
N TRP A 39 -7.42 -7.35 -1.29
CA TRP A 39 -6.65 -7.95 -0.22
C TRP A 39 -6.98 -7.30 1.12
N ARG A 40 -6.83 -8.07 2.20
CA ARG A 40 -7.08 -7.60 3.56
C ARG A 40 -6.04 -8.11 4.54
N GLY A 41 -5.61 -7.27 5.47
CA GLY A 41 -4.83 -7.70 6.61
C GLY A 41 -4.05 -6.57 7.24
N ASP A 42 -2.97 -6.92 7.93
CA ASP A 42 -2.10 -5.92 8.53
C ASP A 42 -1.10 -5.39 7.50
N PHE A 43 -1.29 -4.14 7.07
CA PHE A 43 -0.38 -3.42 6.17
C PHE A 43 0.59 -2.49 6.90
N GLY A 44 0.60 -2.53 8.24
CA GLY A 44 1.54 -1.80 9.07
C GLY A 44 1.23 -0.32 9.19
N MET A 45 0.02 0.15 8.89
CA MET A 45 -0.29 1.59 8.81
C MET A 45 -0.44 2.24 10.19
N TYR A 46 -0.03 3.50 10.29
CA TYR A 46 -0.27 4.37 11.45
C TYR A 46 -0.50 5.83 11.03
N TYR A 47 -1.09 6.62 11.94
CA TYR A 47 -1.05 8.08 11.87
C TYR A 47 -0.75 8.73 13.21
N ASP A 48 -0.07 9.87 13.16
CA ASP A 48 0.18 10.74 14.30
C ASP A 48 -0.79 11.92 14.29
N TYR A 49 -1.31 12.24 15.47
CA TYR A 49 -2.31 13.27 15.68
C TYR A 49 -1.88 14.18 16.83
N VAL A 50 -1.94 15.48 16.59
CA VAL A 50 -1.74 16.50 17.63
C VAL A 50 -3.09 17.09 17.98
N ASP A 51 -3.50 17.00 19.25
CA ASP A 51 -4.74 17.63 19.71
C ASP A 51 -4.61 19.17 19.80
N ARG A 52 -5.72 19.85 20.08
CA ARG A 52 -5.77 21.32 20.22
C ARG A 52 -4.89 21.88 21.34
N TYR A 53 -4.42 21.03 22.25
CA TYR A 53 -3.60 21.38 23.40
C TYR A 53 -2.12 21.06 23.16
N GLY A 54 -1.78 20.49 21.99
CA GLY A 54 -0.40 20.15 21.63
C GLY A 54 0.04 18.76 22.09
N HIS A 55 -0.88 17.89 22.53
CA HIS A 55 -0.52 16.51 22.86
C HIS A 55 -0.47 15.64 21.62
N GLU A 56 0.58 14.84 21.52
CA GLU A 56 0.83 13.91 20.42
C GLU A 56 0.29 12.50 20.76
N TYR A 57 -0.39 11.90 19.79
CA TYR A 57 -0.92 10.54 19.86
C TYR A 57 -0.59 9.81 18.56
N THR A 58 -0.19 8.54 18.67
CA THR A 58 -0.02 7.64 17.52
C THR A 58 -1.12 6.58 17.55
N PHE A 59 -1.76 6.37 16.40
CA PHE A 59 -2.81 5.37 16.24
C PHE A 59 -2.43 4.38 15.14
N ASP A 60 -2.37 3.11 15.51
CA ASP A 60 -2.08 2.02 14.60
C ASP A 60 -3.36 1.48 13.97
N SER A 61 -3.32 1.25 12.65
CA SER A 61 -4.37 0.52 11.96
C SER A 61 -4.38 -0.93 12.44
N TYR A 62 -5.57 -1.45 12.75
CA TYR A 62 -5.76 -2.85 13.10
C TYR A 62 -6.11 -3.73 11.88
N ASP A 63 -6.50 -3.11 10.77
CA ASP A 63 -6.92 -3.81 9.57
C ASP A 63 -6.85 -2.87 8.36
N THR A 64 -6.37 -3.40 7.24
CA THR A 64 -6.26 -2.65 5.98
C THR A 64 -6.90 -3.47 4.88
N TYR A 65 -7.76 -2.83 4.10
CA TYR A 65 -8.23 -3.32 2.81
C TYR A 65 -7.45 -2.60 1.72
N ILE A 66 -6.90 -3.34 0.76
CA ILE A 66 -6.15 -2.78 -0.35
C ILE A 66 -6.49 -3.49 -1.66
N THR A 67 -6.67 -2.69 -2.71
CA THR A 67 -7.25 -3.09 -3.98
C THR A 67 -6.30 -2.68 -5.09
N PHE A 68 -5.90 -3.63 -5.93
CA PHE A 68 -5.02 -3.42 -7.09
C PHE A 68 -5.82 -3.63 -8.38
N ILE A 69 -6.10 -2.52 -9.08
CA ILE A 69 -6.87 -2.49 -10.32
C ILE A 69 -5.88 -2.28 -11.49
N PRO A 70 -5.63 -3.30 -12.32
CA PRO A 70 -4.78 -3.14 -13.49
C PRO A 70 -5.49 -2.28 -14.54
N ASP A 71 -4.75 -1.46 -15.27
CA ASP A 71 -5.32 -0.56 -16.29
C ASP A 71 -5.93 -1.33 -17.48
N TYR A 72 -5.42 -2.53 -17.74
CA TYR A 72 -5.93 -3.49 -18.72
C TYR A 72 -5.48 -4.91 -18.35
N ASP A 73 -6.03 -5.92 -19.03
CA ASP A 73 -5.68 -7.33 -18.79
C ASP A 73 -4.18 -7.59 -19.01
N HIS A 74 -3.52 -8.24 -18.05
CA HIS A 74 -2.06 -8.42 -18.01
C HIS A 74 -1.22 -7.13 -17.91
N ALA A 75 -1.80 -6.00 -17.49
CA ALA A 75 -1.01 -4.81 -17.16
C ALA A 75 -0.14 -5.07 -15.92
N HIS A 76 1.12 -4.66 -15.99
CA HIS A 76 2.06 -4.66 -14.85
C HIS A 76 1.97 -3.36 -14.02
N HIS A 77 0.92 -2.57 -14.24
CA HIS A 77 0.66 -1.31 -13.55
C HIS A 77 -0.84 -1.01 -13.54
N GLY A 78 -1.21 -0.08 -12.67
CA GLY A 78 -2.56 0.46 -12.67
C GLY A 78 -2.82 1.35 -11.48
N ARG A 79 -4.08 1.37 -11.04
CA ARG A 79 -4.56 2.18 -9.93
C ARG A 79 -4.96 1.29 -8.77
N GLY A 80 -4.97 1.86 -7.59
CA GLY A 80 -5.34 1.15 -6.38
C GLY A 80 -6.02 2.04 -5.36
N MET A 81 -6.61 1.36 -4.38
CA MET A 81 -7.36 1.96 -3.30
C MET A 81 -6.97 1.26 -2.00
N GLN A 82 -6.86 2.03 -0.92
CA GLN A 82 -6.53 1.52 0.40
C GLN A 82 -7.50 2.11 1.42
N VAL A 83 -7.95 1.28 2.35
CA VAL A 83 -8.75 1.68 3.52
C VAL A 83 -8.11 1.11 4.77
N ASP A 84 -7.72 1.98 5.69
CA ASP A 84 -7.12 1.61 6.97
C ASP A 84 -8.11 1.86 8.09
N TYR A 85 -8.34 0.86 8.93
CA TYR A 85 -9.30 0.91 10.02
C TYR A 85 -8.59 1.06 11.37
N TYR A 86 -9.12 1.96 12.21
CA TYR A 86 -8.51 2.32 13.49
C TYR A 86 -9.49 2.05 14.63
N ALA A 87 -9.01 1.34 15.65
CA ALA A 87 -9.83 0.98 16.81
C ALA A 87 -10.06 2.19 17.73
N ASN A 88 -9.12 3.12 17.73
CA ASN A 88 -9.08 4.31 18.58
C ASN A 88 -8.71 5.54 17.75
N GLY A 89 -8.90 6.72 18.34
CA GLY A 89 -8.57 7.99 17.73
C GLY A 89 -9.76 8.67 17.05
N PRO A 90 -9.54 9.88 16.52
CA PRO A 90 -10.58 10.70 15.92
C PRO A 90 -11.16 10.15 14.62
N TYR A 91 -10.49 9.21 13.95
CA TYR A 91 -10.91 8.65 12.66
C TYR A 91 -11.17 7.16 12.79
N GLU A 92 -12.32 6.70 12.29
CA GLU A 92 -12.65 5.27 12.28
C GLU A 92 -11.93 4.55 11.14
N TYR A 93 -11.85 5.21 9.99
CA TYR A 93 -11.05 4.77 8.87
C TYR A 93 -10.43 5.93 8.11
N MET A 94 -9.31 5.64 7.44
CA MET A 94 -8.67 6.51 6.47
C MET A 94 -8.64 5.83 5.11
N TYR A 95 -8.75 6.64 4.06
CA TYR A 95 -8.91 6.16 2.70
C TYR A 95 -7.89 6.84 1.79
N TYR A 96 -7.31 6.07 0.87
CA TYR A 96 -6.28 6.55 -0.05
C TYR A 96 -6.44 5.98 -1.45
N HIS A 97 -6.08 6.80 -2.44
CA HIS A 97 -5.81 6.37 -3.80
C HIS A 97 -4.31 6.29 -4.04
N PHE A 98 -3.91 5.33 -4.87
CA PHE A 98 -2.52 5.22 -5.31
C PHE A 98 -2.44 4.67 -6.74
N SER A 99 -1.31 4.91 -7.39
CA SER A 99 -0.87 4.22 -8.59
C SER A 99 0.12 3.13 -8.20
N TRP A 100 0.18 2.03 -8.95
CA TRP A 100 1.11 0.93 -8.69
C TRP A 100 1.76 0.38 -9.95
N SER A 101 2.94 -0.20 -9.80
CA SER A 101 3.58 -1.04 -10.81
C SER A 101 4.32 -2.22 -10.19
N VAL A 102 4.50 -3.27 -10.97
CA VAL A 102 5.38 -4.41 -10.69
C VAL A 102 6.55 -4.34 -11.65
N GLU A 103 7.77 -4.28 -11.11
CA GLU A 103 9.00 -4.34 -11.90
C GLU A 103 9.97 -5.32 -11.22
N GLY A 104 10.13 -6.49 -11.83
CA GLY A 104 10.92 -7.61 -11.33
C GLY A 104 10.46 -8.13 -9.97
N SER A 105 11.21 -7.78 -8.92
CA SER A 105 10.97 -8.23 -7.53
C SER A 105 10.47 -7.11 -6.61
N ILE A 106 10.03 -6.00 -7.21
CA ILE A 106 9.58 -4.81 -6.49
C ILE A 106 8.17 -4.44 -6.94
N ILE A 107 7.30 -4.16 -5.97
CA ILE A 107 6.01 -3.51 -6.21
C ILE A 107 6.16 -2.06 -5.75
N TYR A 108 5.88 -1.11 -6.64
CA TYR A 108 5.90 0.32 -6.31
C TYR A 108 4.49 0.82 -6.06
N LEU A 109 4.33 1.68 -5.05
CA LEU A 109 3.07 2.34 -4.69
C LEU A 109 3.31 3.85 -4.59
N TRP A 110 2.56 4.63 -5.37
CA TRP A 110 2.61 6.08 -5.40
C TRP A 110 1.26 6.67 -5.01
N TYR A 111 1.22 7.43 -3.92
CA TYR A 111 0.01 8.03 -3.37
C TYR A 111 -0.05 9.50 -3.79
N ASP A 112 -0.63 9.78 -4.95
CA ASP A 112 -0.60 11.11 -5.59
C ASP A 112 -1.08 12.24 -4.65
N GLU A 113 -2.08 11.96 -3.81
CA GLU A 113 -2.62 12.93 -2.84
C GLU A 113 -1.86 12.96 -1.50
N ASN A 114 -1.06 11.93 -1.22
CA ASN A 114 -0.35 11.72 0.04
C ASN A 114 1.06 11.14 -0.18
N PRO A 115 1.99 11.89 -0.80
CA PRO A 115 3.29 11.37 -1.22
C PRO A 115 4.18 10.89 -0.07
N ASP A 116 3.91 11.31 1.18
CA ASP A 116 4.58 10.78 2.38
C ASP A 116 4.32 9.26 2.58
N LEU A 117 3.29 8.71 1.91
CA LEU A 117 2.94 7.29 1.93
C LEU A 117 3.58 6.51 0.77
N ASP A 118 4.28 7.16 -0.16
CA ASP A 118 4.98 6.51 -1.26
C ASP A 118 5.92 5.43 -0.73
N THR A 119 5.85 4.26 -1.33
CA THR A 119 6.67 3.15 -0.88
C THR A 119 6.93 2.14 -1.97
N ARG A 120 7.80 1.19 -1.64
CA ARG A 120 7.99 -0.02 -2.41
C ARG A 120 7.93 -1.21 -1.49
N ILE A 121 7.48 -2.33 -2.03
CA ILE A 121 7.50 -3.62 -1.36
C ILE A 121 8.60 -4.45 -2.00
N SER A 122 9.56 -4.91 -1.19
CA SER A 122 10.63 -5.81 -1.61
C SER A 122 10.46 -7.18 -0.95
N ASP A 123 11.18 -8.17 -1.50
CA ASP A 123 11.21 -9.55 -0.99
C ASP A 123 9.81 -10.13 -0.78
N TYR A 124 8.89 -9.79 -1.69
CA TYR A 124 7.51 -10.24 -1.56
C TYR A 124 7.36 -11.70 -1.98
N HIS A 125 6.46 -12.38 -1.28
CA HIS A 125 5.95 -13.67 -1.69
C HIS A 125 4.44 -13.54 -1.85
N MET A 126 3.96 -14.00 -3.01
CA MET A 126 2.58 -13.89 -3.38
C MET A 126 2.05 -15.24 -3.88
N THR A 127 0.84 -15.56 -3.48
CA THR A 127 0.03 -16.67 -3.97
C THR A 127 -1.38 -16.18 -4.22
N ASN A 128 -2.28 -17.05 -4.66
CA ASN A 128 -3.69 -16.72 -4.78
C ASN A 128 -4.37 -16.41 -3.43
N ASP A 129 -3.75 -16.78 -2.30
CA ASP A 129 -4.39 -16.64 -0.97
C ASP A 129 -3.71 -15.57 -0.09
N TYR A 130 -2.44 -15.26 -0.33
CA TYR A 130 -1.69 -14.34 0.51
C TYR A 130 -0.63 -13.57 -0.25
N LEU A 131 -0.46 -12.32 0.17
CA LEU A 131 0.63 -11.44 -0.20
C LEU A 131 1.39 -11.06 1.07
N THR A 132 2.70 -11.27 1.05
CA THR A 132 3.61 -10.88 2.12
C THR A 132 4.79 -10.14 1.52
N GLY A 133 5.42 -9.27 2.29
CA GLY A 133 6.61 -8.56 1.83
C GLY A 133 7.20 -7.68 2.92
N VAL A 134 8.22 -6.91 2.55
CA VAL A 134 8.94 -6.03 3.45
C VAL A 134 8.92 -4.60 2.93
N PHE A 135 8.64 -3.65 3.82
CA PHE A 135 8.89 -2.23 3.53
C PHE A 135 10.36 -1.90 3.83
N PRO A 136 11.16 -1.48 2.83
CA PRO A 136 12.62 -1.49 2.95
C PRO A 136 13.17 -0.45 3.91
N TYR A 137 12.47 0.67 4.14
CA TYR A 137 12.92 1.70 5.07
C TYR A 137 12.66 1.34 6.53
N SER A 138 11.59 0.62 6.81
CA SER A 138 11.15 0.31 8.16
C SER A 138 11.48 -1.13 8.58
N GLY A 139 11.77 -2.00 7.61
CA GLY A 139 11.96 -3.45 7.82
C GLY A 139 10.67 -4.18 8.20
N THR A 140 9.54 -3.48 8.23
CA THR A 140 8.27 -4.05 8.66
C THR A 140 7.76 -5.02 7.62
N LYS A 141 7.39 -6.20 8.13
CA LYS A 141 6.73 -7.24 7.37
C LYS A 141 5.23 -7.03 7.44
N PHE A 142 4.55 -7.31 6.34
CA PHE A 142 3.11 -7.31 6.29
C PHE A 142 2.59 -8.66 5.81
N ARG A 143 1.31 -8.91 6.07
CA ARG A 143 0.60 -10.05 5.51
C ARG A 143 -0.83 -9.65 5.18
N LEU A 144 -1.18 -9.83 3.92
CA LEU A 144 -2.53 -9.67 3.41
C LEU A 144 -3.06 -11.01 2.91
N TYR A 145 -4.36 -11.20 3.06
CA TYR A 145 -5.11 -12.33 2.56
C TYR A 145 -5.96 -11.88 1.38
N LYS A 146 -6.03 -12.71 0.34
CA LYS A 146 -6.84 -12.39 -0.81
C LYS A 146 -8.32 -12.55 -0.47
N LEU A 147 -9.11 -11.56 -0.85
CA LEU A 147 -10.56 -11.58 -0.72
C LEU A 147 -11.23 -11.94 -2.05
N THR A 148 -10.77 -11.29 -3.12
CA THR A 148 -11.34 -11.50 -4.45
C THR A 148 -10.29 -11.32 -5.53
N ASP A 149 -10.33 -12.15 -6.57
CA ASP A 149 -9.50 -12.04 -7.76
C ASP A 149 -10.04 -10.99 -8.73
N TYR A 150 -9.14 -10.43 -9.57
CA TYR A 150 -9.47 -9.42 -10.58
C TYR A 150 -10.61 -9.83 -11.54
N TYR A 151 -10.72 -11.11 -11.89
CA TYR A 151 -11.75 -11.57 -12.83
C TYR A 151 -13.12 -11.77 -12.18
N ASP A 152 -13.17 -11.90 -10.86
CA ASP A 152 -14.38 -12.25 -10.10
C ASP A 152 -14.86 -11.12 -9.19
N TRP A 153 -14.15 -9.98 -9.17
CA TRP A 153 -14.50 -8.86 -8.31
C TRP A 153 -15.34 -7.79 -9.00
N THR A 154 -16.19 -7.16 -8.21
CA THR A 154 -16.63 -5.79 -8.49
C THR A 154 -15.64 -4.86 -7.82
N PRO A 155 -14.94 -3.98 -8.56
CA PRO A 155 -14.01 -3.04 -7.93
C PRO A 155 -14.74 -2.27 -6.84
N TYR A 156 -14.20 -2.28 -5.62
CA TYR A 156 -14.66 -1.34 -4.59
C TYR A 156 -14.38 0.06 -5.18
N VAL A 157 -15.41 0.83 -5.53
CA VAL A 157 -15.31 2.13 -6.24
C VAL A 157 -15.89 3.26 -5.40
N ASN A 158 -15.62 3.23 -4.10
CA ASN A 158 -16.05 4.28 -3.20
C ASN A 158 -14.97 5.36 -3.07
N THR A 159 -15.25 6.55 -3.57
CA THR A 159 -14.42 7.74 -3.39
C THR A 159 -14.84 8.44 -2.11
N TYR A 160 -14.12 8.24 -1.01
CA TYR A 160 -14.40 8.94 0.24
C TYR A 160 -13.14 9.41 0.95
N GLY A 161 -13.22 10.57 1.61
CA GLY A 161 -12.18 11.02 2.54
C GLY A 161 -12.25 10.28 3.88
N TYR A 162 -11.62 10.84 4.91
CA TYR A 162 -11.64 10.30 6.27
C TYR A 162 -13.06 10.28 6.87
N TYR A 163 -13.36 9.26 7.67
CA TYR A 163 -14.61 9.22 8.44
C TYR A 163 -14.33 9.44 9.92
N SER A 164 -14.85 10.55 10.44
CA SER A 164 -14.66 10.95 11.83
C SER A 164 -15.52 10.13 12.78
N ARG A 165 -14.94 9.72 13.90
CA ARG A 165 -15.68 9.09 14.99
C ARG A 165 -16.54 10.11 15.72
N ASN A 166 -17.86 9.89 15.75
CA ASN A 166 -18.83 10.87 16.24
C ASN A 166 -18.80 11.15 17.76
N ASN A 167 -17.95 10.46 18.54
CA ASN A 167 -17.82 10.63 20.00
C ASN A 167 -16.38 10.47 20.49
N TRP A 168 -15.39 10.79 19.67
CA TRP A 168 -14.00 10.79 20.15
C TRP A 168 -13.78 11.97 21.10
N SER A 169 -13.34 11.68 22.32
CA SER A 169 -12.92 12.67 23.30
C SER A 169 -11.57 12.26 23.89
N VAL A 170 -10.76 13.24 24.26
CA VAL A 170 -9.51 13.02 24.99
C VAL A 170 -9.86 13.06 26.48
N SER A 171 -9.89 11.90 27.14
CA SER A 171 -10.04 11.85 28.59
C SER A 171 -8.71 12.17 29.27
N ARG A 172 -8.67 13.25 30.05
CA ARG A 172 -7.53 13.57 30.92
C ARG A 172 -7.33 12.42 31.92
N ALA A 173 -6.08 12.08 32.23
CA ALA A 173 -5.75 11.28 33.42
C ALA A 173 -5.99 12.13 34.68
N GLU A 174 -7.24 12.51 34.91
CA GLU A 174 -7.83 13.21 36.06
C GLU A 174 -9.30 13.54 35.69
N GLY A 175 -10.16 12.52 35.71
CA GLY A 175 -11.57 12.63 36.11
C GLY A 175 -12.56 13.53 35.35
N GLU A 176 -12.24 14.16 34.22
CA GLU A 176 -13.20 14.96 33.45
C GLU A 176 -13.37 14.43 32.02
N GLU A 177 -14.52 13.77 31.77
CA GLU A 177 -15.05 13.51 30.43
C GLU A 177 -15.75 14.78 29.94
N LEU A 178 -15.16 15.47 28.96
CA LEU A 178 -15.80 16.63 28.34
C LEU A 178 -16.51 16.19 27.06
N SER A 179 -17.85 16.10 27.14
CA SER A 179 -18.73 15.94 26.00
C SER A 179 -18.88 17.28 25.26
N ASP A 180 -17.90 17.64 24.44
CA ASP A 180 -18.03 18.75 23.49
C ASP A 180 -18.15 18.18 22.07
N SER A 181 -19.30 18.42 21.44
CA SER A 181 -19.73 17.87 20.15
C SER A 181 -18.98 18.47 18.95
N THR A 182 -17.73 18.89 19.15
CA THR A 182 -16.79 19.30 18.11
C THR A 182 -15.52 18.46 18.29
N ALA A 183 -15.48 17.27 17.69
CA ALA A 183 -14.32 16.38 17.64
C ALA A 183 -13.12 16.96 16.85
N SER A 184 -12.93 18.28 16.84
CA SER A 184 -12.25 19.03 15.77
C SER A 184 -11.49 20.24 16.33
N ALA A 185 -10.31 20.01 16.91
CA ALA A 185 -9.28 21.06 16.93
C ALA A 185 -7.84 20.50 16.98
N GLY A 186 -7.66 19.21 16.69
CA GLY A 186 -6.35 18.62 16.43
C GLY A 186 -6.18 18.25 14.96
N GLN A 187 -4.95 18.00 14.54
CA GLN A 187 -4.58 17.74 13.15
C GLN A 187 -3.71 16.49 13.04
N ILE A 188 -3.83 15.80 11.92
CA ILE A 188 -2.88 14.75 11.56
C ILE A 188 -1.58 15.42 11.17
N VAL A 189 -0.49 15.06 11.84
CA VAL A 189 0.85 15.64 11.60
C VAL A 189 1.76 14.72 10.80
N SER A 190 1.51 13.42 10.85
CA SER A 190 2.30 12.42 10.14
C SER A 190 1.45 11.17 9.88
N ARG A 191 1.81 10.42 8.84
CA ARG A 191 1.28 9.10 8.54
C ARG A 191 2.39 8.23 7.96
N GLY A 192 2.28 6.93 8.12
CA GLY A 192 3.25 6.04 7.52
C GLY A 192 3.04 4.58 7.85
N ARG A 193 4.13 3.83 7.72
CA ARG A 193 4.20 2.42 8.06
C ARG A 193 5.07 2.22 9.28
N ARG A 194 4.58 1.42 10.23
CA ARG A 194 5.28 1.07 11.46
C ARG A 194 6.68 0.57 11.14
N THR A 195 7.59 0.72 12.09
CA THR A 195 8.96 0.20 12.04
C THR A 195 9.12 -1.16 12.72
N THR A 196 8.07 -1.68 13.37
CA THR A 196 8.05 -3.02 13.97
C THR A 196 6.62 -3.60 13.91
N PRO A 197 6.41 -4.84 13.48
CA PRO A 197 5.10 -5.48 13.60
C PRO A 197 4.75 -5.77 15.07
N LEU A 198 3.46 -5.68 15.43
CA LEU A 198 2.96 -6.06 16.75
C LEU A 198 3.34 -7.52 17.04
N LYS A 199 3.85 -7.79 18.25
CA LYS A 199 4.02 -9.16 18.73
C LYS A 199 2.65 -9.84 18.75
N GLN A 200 2.53 -10.93 18.00
CA GLN A 200 1.42 -11.88 18.14
C GLN A 200 1.37 -12.45 19.56
#